data_AF-A0A354UXK2-F1
#
_entry.id   AF-A0A354UXK2-F1
#
_cell.length_a   1.000
_cell.length_b   1.000
_cell.length_c   1.000
_cell.angle_alpha   90.00
_cell.angle_beta   90.00
_cell.angle_gamma   90.00
#
_symmetry.space_group_name_H-M   'P 1'
#
loop_
_entity.id
_entity.type
_entity.pdbx_description
1 polymer ?
#
loop_
_entity_poly.entity_id
_entity_poly.type
_entity_poly.pdbx_seq_one_letter_code
_entity_poly.pdbx_strand_id
1 'polypeptide(L)'
;MRRLLFKYPIHAVDCRPNVITLLIGYNSIYGAHGVSPSAAFSELRSLCDYLLMTLPSVKIIVGTLPPSSGDPGTGSTTEAGQFNLSIMGHGLTGLNSKISVANLATSMTLSGIGPDGLHPNQFGSDIMANVLGRAVMSIFPNTMGRAVAN
;
A
#
# COMPACT_ATOMS: atom_id res chain seq x y z
N MET A 1 -9.60 11.29 -33.70
CA MET A 1 -8.99 10.58 -32.56
C MET A 1 -7.48 10.60 -32.70
N ARG A 2 -6.75 11.34 -31.85
CA ARG A 2 -5.28 11.36 -31.86
C ARG A 2 -4.76 10.39 -30.79
N ARG A 3 -4.10 9.31 -31.23
CA ARG A 3 -3.30 8.44 -30.35
C ARG A 3 -2.03 9.19 -29.96
N LEU A 4 -1.82 9.38 -28.65
CA LEU A 4 -0.52 9.72 -28.10
C LEU A 4 0.39 8.49 -28.24
N LEU A 5 1.27 8.54 -29.24
CA LEU A 5 2.38 7.61 -29.39
C LEU A 5 3.48 8.03 -28.41
N PHE A 6 3.64 7.29 -27.31
CA PHE A 6 4.83 7.40 -26.47
C PHE A 6 6.04 6.91 -27.28
N LYS A 7 6.99 7.82 -27.50
CA LYS A 7 8.15 7.67 -28.41
C LYS A 7 9.35 6.96 -27.78
N TYR A 8 9.17 6.31 -26.64
CA TYR A 8 10.19 5.52 -25.99
C TYR A 8 9.70 4.07 -25.93
N PRO A 9 10.42 3.10 -26.52
CA PRO A 9 10.18 1.72 -26.16
C PRO A 9 10.52 1.60 -24.68
N ILE A 10 9.50 1.63 -23.84
CA ILE A 10 9.60 0.99 -22.54
C ILE A 10 9.83 -0.45 -22.94
N HIS A 11 11.07 -0.92 -22.90
CA HIS A 11 11.32 -2.36 -22.87
C HIS A 11 10.49 -2.83 -21.67
N ALA A 12 9.34 -3.43 -21.96
CA ALA A 12 8.53 -4.06 -20.94
C ALA A 12 9.46 -5.12 -20.36
N VAL A 13 10.11 -4.81 -19.24
CA VAL A 13 10.69 -5.83 -18.39
C VAL A 13 9.51 -6.76 -18.12
N ASP A 14 9.59 -8.02 -18.56
CA ASP A 14 8.60 -9.05 -18.21
C ASP A 14 8.70 -9.24 -16.69
N CYS A 15 8.05 -8.33 -15.96
CA CYS A 15 8.05 -8.28 -14.52
C CYS A 15 6.94 -9.21 -14.06
N ARG A 16 7.34 -10.34 -13.49
CA ARG A 16 6.44 -11.33 -12.89
C ARG A 16 6.61 -11.29 -11.37
N PRO A 17 6.08 -10.27 -10.69
CA PRO A 17 6.26 -10.14 -9.25
C PRO A 17 5.56 -11.31 -8.54
N ASN A 18 6.20 -11.81 -7.49
CA ASN A 18 5.55 -12.73 -6.56
C ASN A 18 4.72 -11.96 -5.51
N VAL A 19 5.13 -10.73 -5.19
CA VAL A 19 4.46 -9.84 -4.24
C VAL A 19 4.39 -8.43 -4.82
N ILE A 20 3.24 -7.78 -4.66
CA ILE A 20 3.03 -6.36 -4.92
C ILE A 20 2.68 -5.69 -3.59
N THR A 21 3.41 -4.64 -3.23
CA THR A 21 3.06 -3.77 -2.10
C THR A 21 2.33 -2.52 -2.63
N LEU A 22 1.16 -2.23 -2.06
CA LEU A 22 0.37 -1.05 -2.38
C LEU A 22 0.33 -0.13 -1.17
N LEU A 23 0.95 1.04 -1.30
CA LEU A 23 0.86 2.14 -0.35
C LEU A 23 0.30 3.35 -1.09
N ILE A 24 -1.03 3.36 -1.24
CA ILE A 24 -1.75 4.37 -2.00
C ILE A 24 -3.01 4.78 -1.25
N GLY A 25 -3.46 6.02 -1.46
CA GLY A 25 -4.70 6.54 -0.87
C GLY A 25 -4.57 7.99 -0.40
N TYR A 26 -3.40 8.41 0.09
CA TYR A 26 -3.18 9.80 0.54
C TYR A 26 -3.54 10.82 -0.55
N ASN A 27 -3.02 10.67 -1.77
CA ASN A 27 -3.33 11.56 -2.88
C ASN A 27 -4.75 11.38 -3.43
N SER A 28 -5.35 10.18 -3.26
CA SER A 28 -6.75 9.97 -3.65
C SER A 28 -7.71 10.74 -2.76
N ILE A 29 -7.39 10.87 -1.46
CA ILE A 29 -8.25 11.57 -0.49
C ILE A 29 -7.93 13.07 -0.47
N TYR A 30 -6.65 13.43 -0.37
CA TYR A 30 -6.20 14.79 -0.09
C TYR A 30 -5.61 15.53 -1.30
N GLY A 31 -5.52 14.90 -2.46
CA GLY A 31 -4.99 15.53 -3.67
C GLY A 31 -5.91 16.62 -4.22
N ALA A 32 -5.45 17.33 -5.25
CA ALA A 32 -6.21 18.41 -5.90
C ALA A 32 -7.58 17.95 -6.47
N HIS A 33 -7.75 16.66 -6.72
CA HIS A 33 -8.98 16.02 -7.14
C HIS A 33 -9.43 14.94 -6.15
N GLY A 34 -9.25 15.24 -4.85
CA GLY A 34 -9.56 14.34 -3.76
C GLY A 34 -10.99 13.80 -3.83
N VAL A 35 -11.15 12.53 -3.51
CA VAL A 35 -12.43 11.83 -3.40
C VAL A 35 -12.66 11.37 -1.96
N SER A 36 -13.89 11.01 -1.62
CA SER A 36 -14.21 10.53 -0.28
C SER A 36 -13.42 9.25 0.06
N PRO A 37 -13.16 8.96 1.35
CA PRO A 37 -12.51 7.73 1.79
C PRO A 37 -13.14 6.45 1.21
N SER A 38 -14.46 6.41 1.09
CA SER A 38 -15.19 5.28 0.51
C SER A 38 -14.95 5.13 -1.01
N ALA A 39 -14.88 6.24 -1.74
CA ALA A 39 -14.56 6.23 -3.16
C ALA A 39 -13.11 5.79 -3.39
N ALA A 40 -12.15 6.36 -2.65
CA ALA A 40 -10.75 5.94 -2.70
C ALA A 40 -10.58 4.45 -2.37
N PHE A 41 -11.31 3.93 -1.39
CA PHE A 41 -11.32 2.50 -1.07
C PHE A 41 -11.84 1.65 -2.23
N SER A 42 -12.90 2.11 -2.91
CA SER A 42 -13.46 1.42 -4.08
C SER A 42 -12.46 1.37 -5.24
N GLU A 43 -11.72 2.45 -5.49
CA GLU A 43 -10.64 2.49 -6.48
C GLU A 43 -9.50 1.52 -6.14
N LEU A 44 -9.05 1.51 -4.87
CA LEU A 44 -8.05 0.56 -4.38
C LEU A 44 -8.51 -0.89 -4.57
N ARG A 45 -9.77 -1.19 -4.25
CA ARG A 45 -10.35 -2.52 -4.47
C ARG A 45 -10.31 -2.91 -5.95
N SER A 46 -10.75 -2.03 -6.84
CA SER A 46 -10.72 -2.29 -8.29
C SER A 46 -9.29 -2.53 -8.80
N LEU A 47 -8.30 -1.83 -8.26
CA LEU A 47 -6.89 -2.08 -8.58
C LEU A 47 -6.46 -3.48 -8.13
N CYS A 48 -6.78 -3.89 -6.89
CA CYS A 48 -6.50 -5.24 -6.40
C CYS A 48 -7.14 -6.32 -7.29
N ASP A 49 -8.40 -6.14 -7.68
CA ASP A 49 -9.12 -7.08 -8.56
C ASP A 49 -8.44 -7.17 -9.93
N TYR A 50 -8.08 -6.02 -10.52
CA TYR A 50 -7.35 -5.96 -11.79
C TYR A 50 -5.99 -6.66 -11.73
N LEU A 51 -5.23 -6.45 -10.65
CA LEU A 51 -3.93 -7.08 -10.44
C LEU A 51 -4.07 -8.60 -10.29
N LEU A 52 -5.07 -9.08 -9.56
CA LEU A 52 -5.31 -10.52 -9.38
C LEU A 52 -5.86 -11.19 -10.65
N MET A 53 -6.60 -10.46 -11.49
CA MET A 53 -6.98 -10.95 -12.82
C MET A 53 -5.79 -11.04 -13.77
N THR A 54 -4.90 -10.05 -13.75
CA THR A 54 -3.77 -9.95 -14.68
C THR A 54 -2.60 -10.84 -14.26
N LEU A 55 -2.36 -10.95 -12.95
CA LEU A 55 -1.26 -11.69 -12.34
C LEU A 55 -1.82 -12.67 -11.30
N PRO A 56 -2.49 -13.75 -11.72
CA PRO A 56 -3.23 -14.61 -10.81
C PRO A 56 -2.37 -15.32 -9.74
N SER A 57 -1.06 -15.40 -9.91
CA SER A 57 -0.15 -15.98 -8.90
C SER A 57 0.34 -14.98 -7.84
N VAL A 58 0.10 -13.68 -8.03
CA VAL A 58 0.67 -12.64 -7.16
C VAL A 58 -0.01 -12.61 -5.79
N LYS A 59 0.75 -12.19 -4.77
CA LYS A 59 0.24 -11.78 -3.47
C LYS A 59 0.27 -10.26 -3.38
N ILE A 60 -0.75 -9.66 -2.79
CA ILE A 60 -0.86 -8.21 -2.63
C ILE A 60 -0.80 -7.88 -1.15
N ILE A 61 0.08 -6.95 -0.77
CA ILE A 61 0.14 -6.37 0.57
C ILE A 61 -0.34 -4.93 0.46
N VAL A 62 -1.43 -4.59 1.14
CA VAL A 62 -1.95 -3.23 1.21
C VAL A 62 -1.51 -2.59 2.52
N GLY A 63 -0.75 -1.50 2.43
CA GLY A 63 -0.41 -0.66 3.58
C GLY A 63 -1.57 0.25 3.96
N THR A 64 -1.88 0.34 5.26
CA THR A 64 -2.72 1.45 5.74
C THR A 64 -1.98 2.77 5.59
N LEU A 65 -2.70 3.89 5.52
CA LEU A 65 -2.11 5.22 5.48
C LEU A 65 -1.44 5.53 6.83
N PRO A 66 -0.15 5.91 6.87
CA PRO A 66 0.50 6.39 8.09
C PRO A 66 -0.16 7.69 8.60
N PRO A 67 0.13 8.18 9.82
CA PRO A 67 -0.29 9.51 10.26
C PRO A 67 0.32 10.63 9.41
N SER A 68 -0.29 11.82 9.47
CA SER A 68 0.22 13.11 9.00
C SER A 68 -0.12 14.18 10.07
N SER A 69 0.42 15.39 9.96
CA SER A 69 0.14 16.47 10.91
C SER A 69 -1.34 16.89 10.94
N GLY A 70 -2.06 16.70 9.82
CA GLY A 70 -3.47 17.03 9.69
C GLY A 70 -4.43 15.87 9.97
N ASP A 71 -3.93 14.63 9.95
CA ASP A 71 -4.73 13.44 10.20
C ASP A 71 -3.88 12.35 10.89
N PRO A 72 -4.22 11.90 12.11
CA PRO A 72 -3.49 10.85 12.83
C PRO A 72 -3.54 9.46 12.16
N GLY A 73 -4.22 9.29 11.02
CA GLY A 73 -4.34 8.02 10.30
C GLY A 73 -5.17 6.98 11.06
N THR A 74 -5.77 7.36 12.18
CA THR A 74 -6.47 6.47 13.11
C THR A 74 -7.78 7.11 13.58
N GLY A 75 -8.77 6.27 13.90
CA GLY A 75 -10.10 6.71 14.32
C GLY A 75 -11.10 6.81 13.16
N SER A 76 -12.39 6.76 13.48
CA SER A 76 -13.48 6.81 12.49
C SER A 76 -13.89 8.23 12.09
N THR A 77 -13.29 9.24 12.72
CA THR A 77 -13.65 10.65 12.51
C THR A 77 -12.73 11.38 11.53
N THR A 78 -11.65 10.74 11.09
CA THR A 78 -10.67 11.33 10.16
C THR A 78 -10.74 10.61 8.82
N GLU A 79 -10.39 11.27 7.72
CA GLU A 79 -10.58 10.69 6.38
C GLU A 79 -9.61 9.52 6.14
N ALA A 80 -8.34 9.65 6.55
CA ALA A 80 -7.38 8.56 6.48
C ALA A 80 -7.75 7.43 7.45
N GLY A 81 -8.28 7.77 8.63
CA GLY A 81 -8.77 6.79 9.59
C GLY A 81 -9.96 5.98 9.05
N GLN A 82 -10.94 6.62 8.41
CA GLN A 82 -12.07 5.95 7.74
C GLN A 82 -11.61 5.04 6.59
N PHE A 83 -10.67 5.52 5.77
CA PHE A 83 -10.07 4.72 4.70
C PHE A 83 -9.33 3.49 5.27
N ASN A 84 -8.52 3.70 6.31
CA ASN A 84 -7.79 2.63 6.99
C ASN A 84 -8.72 1.60 7.64
N LEU A 85 -9.82 2.03 8.27
CA LEU A 85 -10.85 1.13 8.79
C LEU A 85 -11.52 0.31 7.69
N SER A 86 -11.66 0.84 6.49
CA SER A 86 -12.21 0.11 5.33
C SER A 86 -11.22 -0.93 4.78
N ILE A 87 -9.92 -0.65 4.83
CA ILE A 87 -8.86 -1.62 4.50
C ILE A 87 -8.83 -2.74 5.55
N MET A 88 -8.91 -2.36 6.82
CA MET A 88 -8.93 -3.26 7.98
C MET A 88 -10.32 -3.92 8.13
N GLY A 89 -10.47 -4.92 9.01
CA GLY A 89 -11.79 -5.46 9.37
C GLY A 89 -12.54 -6.24 8.28
N HIS A 90 -11.88 -7.21 7.63
CA HIS A 90 -12.40 -8.05 6.53
C HIS A 90 -12.66 -7.31 5.20
N GLY A 91 -12.50 -5.99 5.12
CA GLY A 91 -12.81 -5.22 3.91
C GLY A 91 -12.04 -5.67 2.66
N LEU A 92 -10.71 -5.82 2.74
CA LEU A 92 -9.89 -6.37 1.64
C LEU A 92 -9.48 -7.83 1.88
N THR A 93 -9.10 -8.17 3.11
CA THR A 93 -8.63 -9.52 3.46
C THR A 93 -9.76 -10.56 3.45
N GLY A 94 -11.01 -10.14 3.62
CA GLY A 94 -12.18 -11.00 3.49
C GLY A 94 -12.60 -11.25 2.03
N LEU A 95 -12.10 -10.46 1.08
CA LEU A 95 -12.44 -10.59 -0.34
C LEU A 95 -11.56 -11.62 -1.06
N ASN A 96 -10.28 -11.71 -0.70
CA ASN A 96 -9.36 -12.63 -1.33
C ASN A 96 -8.19 -13.00 -0.42
N SER A 97 -7.91 -14.31 -0.28
CA SER A 97 -6.80 -14.83 0.55
C SER A 97 -5.40 -14.51 0.02
N LYS A 98 -5.30 -13.90 -1.16
CA LYS A 98 -4.05 -13.38 -1.73
C LYS A 98 -3.77 -11.93 -1.31
N ILE A 99 -4.69 -11.28 -0.63
CA ILE A 99 -4.54 -9.91 -0.13
C ILE A 99 -4.29 -9.95 1.38
N SER A 100 -3.21 -9.33 1.82
CA SER A 100 -2.88 -9.10 3.22
C SER A 100 -2.72 -7.60 3.49
N VAL A 101 -2.85 -7.21 4.75
CA VAL A 101 -2.77 -5.80 5.18
C VAL A 101 -1.56 -5.60 6.07
N ALA A 102 -0.80 -4.54 5.79
CA ALA A 102 0.30 -4.05 6.60
C ALA A 102 -0.14 -2.79 7.34
N ASN A 103 -0.27 -2.86 8.66
CA ASN A 103 -0.77 -1.73 9.45
C ASN A 103 0.35 -0.72 9.75
N LEU A 104 0.45 0.31 8.92
CA LEU A 104 1.38 1.44 9.10
C LEU A 104 0.80 2.52 10.01
N ALA A 105 -0.53 2.72 9.96
CA ALA A 105 -1.26 3.72 10.72
C ALA A 105 -0.95 3.71 12.22
N THR A 106 -0.87 2.52 12.83
CA THR A 106 -0.55 2.39 14.26
C THR A 106 0.93 2.08 14.54
N SER A 107 1.73 1.83 13.49
CA SER A 107 3.15 1.49 13.64
C SER A 107 4.05 2.73 13.65
N MET A 108 3.55 3.86 13.14
CA MET A 108 4.28 5.10 13.03
C MET A 108 3.56 6.20 13.82
N THR A 109 4.32 7.10 14.44
CA THR A 109 3.82 8.29 15.12
C THR A 109 4.20 9.54 14.34
N LEU A 110 3.76 10.73 14.78
CA LEU A 110 4.12 12.00 14.15
C LEU A 110 5.63 12.29 14.17
N SER A 111 6.43 11.65 15.03
CA SER A 111 7.89 11.79 14.97
C SER A 111 8.50 11.17 13.70
N GLY A 112 7.76 10.30 13.00
CA GLY A 112 8.12 9.77 11.69
C GLY A 112 7.78 10.68 10.52
N ILE A 113 7.17 11.85 10.77
CA ILE A 113 6.78 12.80 9.73
C ILE A 113 7.81 13.92 9.62
N GLY A 114 8.06 14.32 8.38
CA GLY A 114 8.98 15.39 8.02
C GLY A 114 8.41 16.78 8.32
N PRO A 115 9.22 17.82 8.10
CA PRO A 115 8.83 19.20 8.40
C PRO A 115 7.61 19.71 7.60
N ASP A 116 7.28 19.08 6.47
CA ASP A 116 6.11 19.43 5.67
C ASP A 116 4.79 18.91 6.23
N GLY A 117 4.84 18.12 7.31
CA GLY A 117 3.66 17.56 7.97
C GLY A 117 2.98 16.43 7.19
N LEU A 118 3.52 16.00 6.05
CA LEU A 118 2.87 15.01 5.17
C LEU A 118 3.78 13.83 4.86
N HIS A 119 5.02 14.08 4.46
CA HIS A 119 5.91 13.03 3.99
C HIS A 119 6.70 12.42 5.15
N PRO A 120 6.93 11.09 5.15
CA PRO A 120 7.79 10.47 6.15
C PRO A 120 9.21 11.04 6.11
N ASN A 121 9.80 11.29 7.27
CA ASN A 121 11.24 11.48 7.38
C ASN A 121 11.98 10.12 7.31
N GLN A 122 13.30 10.11 7.52
CA GLN A 122 14.07 8.86 7.49
C GLN A 122 13.56 7.84 8.51
N PHE A 123 13.31 8.27 9.76
CA PHE A 123 12.80 7.40 10.82
C PHE A 123 11.43 6.80 10.47
N GLY A 124 10.52 7.61 9.92
CA GLY A 124 9.23 7.12 9.43
C GLY A 124 9.39 6.12 8.28
N SER A 125 10.27 6.43 7.32
CA SER A 125 10.58 5.52 6.20
C SER A 125 11.13 4.17 6.68
N ASP A 126 12.00 4.17 7.69
CA ASP A 126 12.56 2.95 8.29
C ASP A 126 11.49 2.11 8.98
N ILE A 127 10.54 2.73 9.69
CA ILE A 127 9.39 2.03 10.27
C ILE A 127 8.55 1.39 9.16
N MET A 128 8.22 2.15 8.12
CA MET A 128 7.41 1.67 7.01
C MET A 128 8.07 0.50 6.28
N ALA A 129 9.38 0.62 6.01
CA ALA A 129 10.17 -0.45 5.41
C ALA A 129 10.19 -1.71 6.30
N ASN A 130 10.35 -1.58 7.61
CA ASN A 130 10.32 -2.71 8.53
C ASN A 130 8.96 -3.41 8.56
N VAL A 131 7.86 -2.66 8.59
CA VAL A 131 6.50 -3.23 8.61
C VAL A 131 6.22 -3.97 7.30
N LEU A 132 6.49 -3.33 6.16
CA LEU A 132 6.28 -3.95 4.83
C LEU A 132 7.21 -5.15 4.62
N GLY A 133 8.48 -5.03 5.02
CA GLY A 133 9.46 -6.12 4.93
C GLY A 133 9.01 -7.36 5.71
N ARG A 134 8.52 -7.18 6.95
CA ARG A 134 7.94 -8.29 7.73
C ARG A 134 6.70 -8.89 7.06
N ALA A 135 5.84 -8.06 6.48
CA ALA A 135 4.67 -8.55 5.74
C ALA A 135 5.09 -9.39 4.52
N VAL A 136 6.09 -8.95 3.75
CA VAL A 136 6.66 -9.74 2.63
C VAL A 136 7.27 -11.04 3.12
N MET A 137 8.08 -11.03 4.19
CA MET A 137 8.70 -12.23 4.74
C MET A 137 7.66 -13.25 5.22
N SER A 138 6.52 -12.79 5.76
CA SER A 138 5.43 -13.67 6.20
C SER A 138 4.78 -14.47 5.05
N ILE A 139 4.91 -14.02 3.80
CA ILE A 139 4.42 -14.72 2.61
C ILE A 139 5.36 -15.87 2.23
N PHE A 140 6.65 -15.77 2.54
CA PHE A 140 7.67 -16.77 2.18
C PHE A 140 8.39 -17.38 3.39
N PRO A 141 7.66 -17.95 4.38
CA PRO A 141 8.22 -18.35 5.67
C PRO A 141 9.34 -19.41 5.57
N ASN A 142 9.44 -20.14 4.45
CA ASN A 142 10.39 -21.26 4.28
C ASN A 142 11.53 -20.98 3.28
N THR A 143 11.71 -19.75 2.78
CA THR A 143 12.76 -19.45 1.78
C THR A 143 14.05 -18.87 2.33
N MET A 144 14.08 -18.44 3.60
CA MET A 144 15.27 -17.84 4.22
C MET A 144 16.04 -18.80 5.14
N GLY A 145 16.02 -20.10 4.83
CA GLY A 145 16.84 -21.14 5.47
C GLY A 145 17.97 -21.69 4.59
N ARG A 146 18.09 -21.23 3.33
CA ARG A 146 19.23 -21.54 2.44
C ARG A 146 20.05 -20.29 2.20
N ALA A 147 20.63 -19.74 3.28
CA ALA A 147 21.95 -19.14 3.11
C ALA A 147 22.86 -20.29 2.64
N VAL A 148 23.29 -20.23 1.38
CA VAL A 148 24.33 -21.09 0.83
C VAL A 148 25.57 -20.86 1.69
N ALA A 149 25.81 -21.77 2.63
CA ALA A 149 27.13 -21.98 3.18
C ALA A 149 27.97 -22.55 2.03
N ASN A 150 28.85 -21.70 1.48
CA ASN A 150 30.05 -22.15 0.78
C ASN A 150 31.20 -22.02 1.78
#